data_AF-A0A6G0X2U9-F1
#
_entry.id   AF-A0A6G0X2U9-F1
#
_cell.length_a   1.000
_cell.length_b   1.000
_cell.length_c   1.000
_cell.angle_alpha   90.00
_cell.angle_beta   90.00
_cell.angle_gamma   90.00
#
_symmetry.space_group_name_H-M   'P 1'
#
loop_
_entity.id
_entity.type
_entity.pdbx_description
1 polymer ?
#
loop_
_entity_poly.entity_id
_entity_poly.type
_entity_poly.pdbx_seq_one_letter_code
_entity_poly.pdbx_strand_id
1 'polypeptide(L)'
;MYVRLLTVETLHYPIVLQLAFLPLFMFDVVHPFVLPDVVAIGLVASLGLVTGYVGTSAMVLAPTTCSEVEHELVGMTGSLATITGLFAGSYVGLLLNFIVQLLMTTA
;
A
#
# COMPACT_ATOMS: atom_id res chain seq x y z
N MET A 1 -22.58 -20.16 5.61
CA MET A 1 -21.36 -20.41 4.82
C MET A 1 -20.54 -19.13 4.87
N TYR A 2 -19.71 -18.97 5.90
CA TYR A 2 -18.90 -17.77 6.09
C TYR A 2 -17.66 -17.95 5.21
N VAL A 3 -17.57 -17.20 4.11
CA VAL A 3 -16.33 -17.17 3.32
C VAL A 3 -15.25 -16.62 4.24
N ARG A 4 -14.35 -17.49 4.71
CA ARG A 4 -13.24 -17.20 5.63
C ARG A 4 -12.14 -16.44 4.89
N LEU A 5 -12.51 -15.32 4.26
CA LEU A 5 -11.62 -14.44 3.49
C LEU A 5 -10.65 -13.66 4.39
N LEU A 6 -10.95 -13.57 5.69
CA LEU A 6 -10.06 -13.00 6.71
C LEU A 6 -9.34 -14.12 7.47
N THR A 7 -8.35 -14.74 6.84
CA THR A 7 -7.39 -15.61 7.55
C THR A 7 -6.02 -14.95 7.45
N VAL A 8 -5.27 -14.90 8.55
CA VAL A 8 -3.94 -14.24 8.65
C VAL A 8 -2.96 -14.73 7.57
N GLU A 9 -3.10 -15.99 7.14
CA GLU A 9 -2.29 -16.61 6.09
C GLU A 9 -2.51 -16.00 4.70
N THR A 10 -3.73 -15.58 4.35
CA THR A 10 -4.04 -15.02 3.02
C THR A 10 -3.86 -13.50 2.95
N LEU A 11 -3.71 -12.84 4.10
CA LEU A 11 -3.58 -11.39 4.20
C LEU A 11 -2.28 -10.86 3.58
N HIS A 12 -1.24 -11.69 3.49
CA HIS A 12 0.07 -11.31 2.96
C HIS A 12 0.13 -11.31 1.42
N TYR A 13 -0.74 -12.06 0.74
CA TYR A 13 -0.81 -12.09 -0.72
C TYR A 13 -1.07 -10.72 -1.38
N PRO A 14 -2.04 -9.91 -0.91
CA PRO A 14 -2.27 -8.58 -1.48
C PRO A 14 -1.11 -7.61 -1.25
N ILE A 15 -0.23 -7.82 -0.27
CA ILE A 15 0.98 -7.00 -0.08
C ILE A 15 1.97 -7.21 -1.23
N VAL A 16 2.13 -8.45 -1.69
CA VAL A 16 2.97 -8.78 -2.87
C VAL A 16 2.40 -8.13 -4.13
N LEU A 17 1.08 -8.14 -4.28
CA LEU A 17 0.39 -7.43 -5.36
C LEU A 17 0.62 -5.92 -5.28
N GLN A 18 0.55 -5.35 -4.07
CA GLN A 18 0.79 -3.93 -3.79
C GLN A 18 2.22 -3.49 -4.17
N LEU A 19 3.21 -4.36 -3.94
CA LEU A 19 4.60 -4.13 -4.34
C LEU A 19 4.76 -4.15 -5.87
N ALA A 20 4.00 -4.99 -6.58
CA ALA A 20 4.01 -5.03 -8.04
C ALA A 20 3.42 -3.78 -8.72
N PHE A 21 2.56 -3.02 -8.04
CA PHE A 21 2.09 -1.72 -8.54
C PHE A 21 3.19 -0.66 -8.56
N LEU A 22 4.19 -0.74 -7.67
CA LEU A 22 5.27 0.24 -7.55
C LEU A 22 6.12 0.37 -8.84
N PRO A 23 6.66 -0.72 -9.44
CA PRO A 23 7.35 -0.64 -10.73
C PRO A 23 6.42 -0.25 -11.88
N LEU A 24 5.14 -0.62 -11.80
CA LEU A 24 4.14 -0.26 -12.82
C LEU A 24 3.89 1.26 -12.87
N PHE A 25 3.72 1.89 -11.70
CA PHE A 25 3.60 3.36 -11.60
C PHE A 25 4.90 4.08 -11.96
N MET A 26 6.06 3.53 -11.59
CA MET A 26 7.34 4.10 -12.03
C MET A 26 7.51 4.03 -13.55
N PHE A 27 7.07 2.95 -14.20
CA PHE A 27 7.14 2.81 -15.65
C PHE A 27 6.28 3.85 -16.37
N ASP A 28 5.07 4.12 -15.86
CA ASP A 28 4.18 5.17 -16.35
C ASP A 28 4.80 6.57 -16.24
N VAL A 29 5.50 6.85 -15.13
CA VAL A 29 6.18 8.14 -14.91
C VAL A 29 7.40 8.34 -15.84
N VAL A 30 8.15 7.27 -16.13
CA VAL A 30 9.37 7.35 -16.98
C VAL A 30 9.03 7.39 -18.47
N HIS A 31 7.92 6.77 -18.89
CA HIS A 31 7.45 6.76 -20.27
C HIS A 31 6.08 7.44 -20.42
N PRO A 32 6.02 8.79 -20.37
CA PRO A 32 4.77 9.49 -20.60
C PRO A 32 4.22 9.12 -21.99
N PHE A 33 2.91 8.81 -22.06
CA PHE A 33 2.12 8.38 -23.24
C PHE A 33 1.99 6.88 -23.55
N VAL A 34 2.56 5.96 -22.75
CA VAL A 34 2.36 4.51 -23.01
C VAL A 34 1.02 3.99 -22.48
N LEU A 35 0.52 4.55 -21.37
CA LEU A 35 -0.76 4.17 -20.77
C LEU A 35 -1.82 5.26 -21.00
N PRO A 36 -3.04 4.89 -21.44
CA PRO A 36 -4.16 5.83 -21.49
C PRO A 36 -4.52 6.30 -20.07
N ASP A 37 -4.92 7.56 -19.91
CA ASP A 37 -5.32 8.14 -18.62
C ASP A 37 -6.37 7.31 -17.88
N VAL A 38 -7.29 6.68 -18.62
CA VAL A 38 -8.33 5.79 -18.09
C VAL A 38 -7.72 4.57 -17.39
N VAL A 39 -6.63 4.03 -17.92
CA VAL A 39 -5.92 2.88 -17.34
C VAL A 39 -5.15 3.29 -16.09
N ALA A 40 -4.50 4.46 -16.11
CA ALA A 40 -3.84 5.01 -14.92
C ALA A 40 -4.83 5.24 -13.77
N ILE A 41 -6.00 5.83 -14.06
CA ILE A 41 -7.07 6.03 -13.06
C ILE A 41 -7.58 4.69 -12.54
N GLY A 42 -7.80 3.70 -13.42
CA GLY A 42 -8.21 2.36 -13.04
C GLY A 42 -7.19 1.66 -12.12
N LEU A 43 -5.90 1.82 -12.41
CA LEU A 43 -4.81 1.31 -11.60
C LEU A 43 -4.78 1.96 -10.21
N VAL A 44 -4.89 3.29 -10.12
CA VAL A 44 -4.94 4.01 -8.84
C VAL A 44 -6.17 3.58 -8.03
N ALA A 45 -7.34 3.44 -8.66
CA ALA A 45 -8.55 2.97 -7.99
C ALA A 45 -8.39 1.54 -7.44
N SER A 46 -7.78 0.65 -8.23
CA SER A 46 -7.52 -0.74 -7.80
C SER A 46 -6.51 -0.79 -6.65
N LEU A 47 -5.45 0.01 -6.68
CA LEU A 47 -4.48 0.14 -5.60
C LEU A 47 -5.16 0.63 -4.31
N GLY A 48 -5.99 1.68 -4.41
CA GLY A 48 -6.75 2.21 -3.28
C GLY A 48 -7.67 1.17 -2.65
N LEU A 49 -8.34 0.36 -3.47
CA LEU A 49 -9.23 -0.71 -3.01
C LEU A 49 -8.45 -1.81 -2.28
N VAL A 50 -7.34 -2.28 -2.84
CA VAL A 50 -6.48 -3.31 -2.22
C VAL A 50 -5.89 -2.79 -0.91
N THR A 51 -5.35 -1.57 -0.91
CA THR A 51 -4.74 -0.95 0.28
C THR A 51 -5.76 -0.72 1.39
N GLY A 52 -6.94 -0.21 1.03
CA GLY A 52 -8.04 0.01 1.98
C GLY A 52 -8.58 -1.29 2.57
N TYR A 53 -8.69 -2.33 1.75
CA TYR A 53 -9.09 -3.67 2.20
C TYR A 53 -8.06 -4.26 3.18
N VAL A 54 -6.77 -4.24 2.83
CA VAL A 54 -5.69 -4.76 3.70
C VAL A 54 -5.61 -3.95 5.01
N GLY A 55 -5.67 -2.62 4.94
CA GLY A 55 -5.61 -1.76 6.13
C GLY A 55 -6.78 -2.02 7.08
N THR A 56 -8.00 -2.13 6.54
CA THR A 56 -9.21 -2.35 7.35
C THR A 56 -9.23 -3.76 7.94
N SER A 57 -8.88 -4.78 7.15
CA SER A 57 -8.83 -6.16 7.63
C SER A 57 -7.74 -6.37 8.68
N ALA A 58 -6.59 -5.73 8.55
CA ALA A 58 -5.53 -5.76 9.56
C ALA A 58 -5.98 -5.11 10.88
N MET A 59 -6.63 -3.94 10.84
CA MET A 59 -7.15 -3.29 12.05
C MET A 59 -8.29 -4.06 12.71
N VAL A 60 -9.13 -4.76 11.94
CA VAL A 60 -10.21 -5.60 12.48
C VAL A 60 -9.67 -6.90 13.07
N LEU A 61 -8.62 -7.50 12.51
CA LEU A 61 -8.03 -8.74 13.04
C LEU A 61 -7.08 -8.53 14.21
N ALA A 62 -6.31 -7.44 14.22
CA ALA A 62 -5.32 -7.18 15.26
C ALA A 62 -5.86 -7.32 16.70
N PRO A 63 -7.04 -6.78 17.08
CA PRO A 63 -7.57 -6.97 18.42
C PRO A 63 -7.92 -8.44 18.73
N THR A 64 -8.39 -9.21 17.75
CA THR A 64 -8.84 -10.61 17.96
C THR A 64 -7.75 -11.59 18.44
N THR A 65 -6.48 -11.19 18.41
CA THR A 65 -5.35 -12.00 18.87
C THR A 65 -4.92 -11.72 20.31
N CYS A 66 -5.51 -10.72 20.98
CA CYS A 66 -5.12 -10.28 22.33
C CYS A 66 -6.29 -10.32 23.33
N SER A 67 -5.95 -10.23 24.62
CA SER A 67 -6.91 -10.06 25.72
C SER A 67 -7.64 -8.70 25.61
N GLU A 68 -8.90 -8.61 26.07
CA GLU A 68 -9.71 -7.37 26.03
C GLU A 68 -9.01 -6.17 26.70
N VAL A 69 -8.11 -6.42 27.65
CA VAL A 69 -7.32 -5.39 28.36
C VAL A 69 -6.25 -4.75 27.47
N GLU A 70 -5.80 -5.44 26.42
CA GLU A 70 -4.73 -4.99 25.51
C GLU A 70 -5.26 -4.51 24.16
N HIS A 71 -6.57 -4.61 23.90
CA HIS A 71 -7.21 -4.21 22.64
C HIS A 71 -6.89 -2.76 22.24
N GLU A 72 -6.91 -1.83 23.19
CA GLU A 72 -6.65 -0.41 22.92
C GLU A 72 -5.18 -0.18 22.51
N LEU A 73 -4.26 -0.89 23.17
CA LEU A 73 -2.82 -0.83 22.85
C LEU A 73 -2.54 -1.39 21.45
N VAL A 74 -3.22 -2.46 21.06
CA VAL A 74 -3.10 -3.05 19.72
C VAL A 74 -3.65 -2.09 18.63
N GLY A 75 -4.76 -1.40 18.91
CA GLY A 75 -5.27 -0.35 18.02
C GLY A 75 -4.28 0.83 17.87
N MET A 76 -3.70 1.29 18.98
CA MET A 76 -2.69 2.35 18.97
C MET A 76 -1.41 1.93 18.22
N THR A 77 -0.94 0.71 18.39
CA THR A 77 0.25 0.21 17.67
C THR A 77 -0.02 0.01 16.18
N GLY A 78 -1.20 -0.47 15.79
CA GLY A 78 -1.61 -0.59 14.39
C GLY A 78 -1.71 0.76 13.67
N SER A 79 -2.25 1.78 14.35
CA SER A 79 -2.28 3.15 13.82
C SER A 79 -0.87 3.76 13.72
N LEU A 80 -0.01 3.54 14.72
CA LEU A 80 1.40 3.97 14.68
C LEU A 80 2.13 3.35 13.47
N ALA A 81 1.98 2.05 13.23
CA ALA A 81 2.56 1.35 12.09
C ALA A 81 2.07 1.90 10.74
N THR A 82 0.80 2.30 10.67
CA THR A 82 0.23 2.92 9.47
C THR A 82 0.85 4.29 9.20
N ILE A 83 1.00 5.12 10.24
CA ILE A 83 1.59 6.45 10.14
C ILE A 83 3.08 6.37 9.74
N THR A 84 3.85 5.47 10.36
CA THR A 84 5.26 5.28 10.00
C THR A 84 5.41 4.77 8.57
N GLY A 85 4.53 3.88 8.11
CA GLY A 85 4.47 3.45 6.71
C GLY A 85 4.21 4.61 5.74
N LEU A 86 3.28 5.51 6.06
CA LEU A 86 2.99 6.70 5.24
C LEU A 86 4.19 7.65 5.16
N PHE A 87 4.89 7.88 6.28
CA PHE A 87 6.10 8.69 6.29
C PHE A 87 7.21 8.06 5.44
N ALA A 88 7.51 6.78 5.67
CA ALA A 88 8.52 6.06 4.91
C ALA A 88 8.21 6.07 3.41
N GLY A 89 6.97 5.81 3.02
CA GLY A 89 6.52 5.86 1.63
C GLY A 89 6.68 7.26 1.00
N SER A 90 6.39 8.33 1.74
CA SER A 90 6.57 9.71 1.27
C SER A 90 8.04 10.04 1.02
N TYR A 91 8.94 9.64 1.91
CA TYR A 91 10.39 9.82 1.72
C TYR A 91 10.92 9.02 0.53
N VAL A 92 10.49 7.77 0.36
CA VAL A 92 10.86 6.94 -0.80
C VAL A 92 10.34 7.56 -2.10
N GLY A 93 9.11 8.06 -2.12
CA GLY A 93 8.55 8.76 -3.29
C GLY A 93 9.33 10.02 -3.67
N LEU A 94 9.75 10.81 -2.69
CA LEU A 94 10.61 11.98 -2.91
C LEU A 94 11.99 11.60 -3.45
N LEU A 95 12.60 10.54 -2.90
CA LEU A 95 13.87 9.99 -3.39
C LEU A 95 13.77 9.54 -4.85
N LEU A 96 12.70 8.82 -5.20
CA LEU A 96 12.43 8.37 -6.57
C LEU A 96 12.24 9.56 -7.52
N ASN A 97 11.49 10.58 -7.11
CA ASN A 97 11.32 11.79 -7.91
C ASN A 97 12.65 12.51 -8.14
N PHE A 98 13.49 12.62 -7.11
CA PHE A 98 14.83 13.19 -7.22
C PHE A 98 15.71 12.42 -8.20
N ILE A 99 15.69 11.08 -8.16
CA ILE A 99 16.45 10.22 -9.09
C ILE A 99 15.97 10.45 -10.54
N VAL A 100 14.66 10.50 -10.78
CA VAL A 100 14.10 10.75 -12.12
C VAL A 100 14.52 12.12 -12.65
N GLN A 101 14.44 13.18 -11.84
CA GLN A 101 14.89 14.51 -12.24
C GLN A 101 16.40 14.54 -12.58
N LEU A 102 17.22 13.85 -11.80
CA LEU A 102 18.65 13.77 -12.01
C LEU A 102 18.97 13.05 -13.33
N LEU A 103 18.31 11.91 -13.58
CA LEU A 103 18.42 11.14 -14.82
C LEU A 103 18.04 11.98 -16.06
N MET A 104 16.92 12.71 -15.99
CA MET A 104 16.44 13.59 -17.06
C MET A 104 17.34 14.81 -17.29
N THR A 105 18.03 15.30 -16.26
CA THR A 105 18.96 16.43 -16.37
C THR A 105 20.31 16.01 -16.98
N THR A 106 20.70 14.74 -16.84
CA THR A 106 21.97 14.21 -17.37
C THR A 106 21.87 13.60 -18.78
N ALA A 107 20.67 13.53 -19.37
CA ALA A 107 20.42 13.06 -20.74
C ALA A 107 20.30 14.24 -21.72
#